data_AF-A0A9X0CSL0-F1
#
_entry.id   AF-A0A9X0CSL0-F1
#
_cell.length_a   1.000
_cell.length_b   1.000
_cell.length_c   1.000
_cell.angle_alpha   90.00
_cell.angle_beta   90.00
_cell.angle_gamma   90.00
#
_symmetry.space_group_name_H-M   'P 1'
#
loop_
_entity.id
_entity.type
_entity.pdbx_description
1 polymer ?
#
loop_
_entity_poly.entity_id
_entity_poly.type
_entity_poly.pdbx_seq_one_letter_code
_entity_poly.pdbx_strand_id
1 'polypeptide(L)'
;MVDLTTGAPWETVTLTSLATDKRLFFDILSEARRMALERTEGKTVMYIAMGADWRQFGFPRRKRPLGSVIWMMGFHTEEDIYSMDLQDVEKVASYKHSLENWTTVYV
;
A
#
# COMPACT_ATOMS: atom_id res chain seq x y z
N MET A 1 27.31 -10.83 24.62
CA MET A 1 26.34 -11.12 23.55
C MET A 1 25.69 -9.78 23.18
N VAL A 2 26.05 -9.19 22.05
CA VAL A 2 25.63 -7.84 21.61
C VAL A 2 24.88 -7.99 20.28
N ASP A 3 23.80 -7.22 20.08
CA ASP A 3 23.06 -7.18 18.83
C ASP A 3 23.90 -6.53 17.72
N LEU A 4 24.10 -7.23 16.60
CA LEU A 4 24.92 -6.79 15.48
C LEU A 4 24.27 -5.68 14.65
N THR A 5 22.95 -5.47 14.78
CA THR A 5 22.21 -4.47 13.99
C THR A 5 22.16 -3.10 14.67
N THR A 6 22.12 -3.08 16.00
CA THR A 6 21.98 -1.86 16.79
C THR A 6 23.17 -1.59 17.72
N GLY A 7 24.05 -2.57 17.93
CA GLY A 7 25.15 -2.49 18.89
C GLY A 7 24.68 -2.50 20.35
N ALA A 8 23.37 -2.66 20.58
CA ALA A 8 22.78 -2.69 21.90
C ALA A 8 23.00 -4.05 22.59
N PRO A 9 23.00 -4.10 23.94
CA PRO A 9 22.91 -5.36 24.64
C PRO A 9 21.59 -6.07 24.29
N TRP A 10 21.59 -7.40 24.43
CA TRP A 10 20.36 -8.16 24.19
C TRP A 10 19.28 -7.78 25.23
N GLU A 11 18.03 -7.64 24.78
CA GLU A 11 16.88 -7.31 25.63
C GLU A 11 15.79 -8.37 25.48
N THR A 12 15.07 -8.67 26.58
CA THR A 12 13.89 -9.56 26.56
C THR A 12 12.76 -8.96 27.36
N VAL A 13 11.58 -8.91 26.74
CA VAL A 13 10.34 -8.46 27.35
C VAL A 13 9.41 -9.66 27.53
N THR A 14 9.01 -9.94 28.77
CA THR A 14 8.06 -11.01 29.09
C THR A 14 6.76 -10.40 29.59
N LEU A 15 5.66 -10.70 28.89
CA LEU A 15 4.32 -10.27 29.27
C LEU A 15 3.61 -11.41 30.00
N THR A 16 3.14 -11.16 31.22
CA THR A 16 2.45 -12.15 32.06
C THR A 16 1.03 -11.67 32.35
N SER A 17 0.05 -12.54 32.12
CA SER A 17 -1.38 -12.29 32.37
C SER A 17 -1.99 -13.45 33.15
N LEU A 18 -3.16 -13.22 33.77
CA LEU A 18 -3.96 -14.28 34.37
C LEU A 18 -4.50 -15.22 33.27
N ALA A 19 -4.42 -16.53 33.52
CA ALA A 19 -4.62 -17.58 32.51
C ALA A 19 -6.01 -17.59 31.83
N THR A 20 -6.97 -16.86 32.39
CA THR A 20 -8.36 -16.82 31.93
C THR A 20 -8.50 -16.24 30.52
N ASP A 21 -7.63 -15.30 30.12
CA ASP A 21 -7.77 -14.62 28.83
C ASP A 21 -6.46 -14.61 28.02
N LYS A 22 -6.40 -15.51 27.03
CA LYS A 22 -5.32 -15.58 26.03
C LYS A 22 -5.53 -14.61 24.86
N ARG A 23 -6.72 -14.03 24.69
CA ARG A 23 -7.05 -13.10 23.61
C ARG A 23 -6.41 -11.73 23.84
N LEU A 24 -6.20 -11.37 25.11
CA LEU A 24 -5.52 -10.14 25.51
C LEU A 24 -4.19 -9.92 24.77
N PHE A 25 -3.36 -10.95 24.58
CA PHE A 25 -2.08 -10.80 23.88
C PHE A 25 -2.25 -10.52 22.38
N PHE A 26 -3.27 -11.11 21.74
CA PHE A 26 -3.59 -10.80 20.34
C PHE A 26 -4.11 -9.37 20.19
N ASP A 27 -4.93 -8.91 21.12
CA ASP A 27 -5.45 -7.55 21.12
C ASP A 27 -4.32 -6.53 21.27
N ILE A 28 -3.42 -6.73 22.24
CA ILE A 28 -2.24 -5.88 22.44
C ILE A 28 -1.35 -5.85 21.17
N LEU A 29 -1.09 -7.01 20.57
CA LEU A 29 -0.27 -7.08 19.36
C LEU A 29 -0.96 -6.38 18.17
N SER A 30 -2.28 -6.53 18.04
CA SER A 30 -3.07 -5.88 17.00
C SER A 30 -3.04 -4.36 17.14
N GLU A 31 -3.10 -3.87 18.38
CA GLU A 31 -3.08 -2.45 18.69
C GLU A 31 -1.70 -1.86 18.43
N ALA A 32 -0.64 -2.53 18.90
CA ALA A 32 0.74 -2.13 18.63
C ALA A 32 1.02 -2.07 17.12
N ARG A 33 0.50 -3.03 16.34
CA ARG A 33 0.59 -3.02 14.87
C ARG A 33 -0.14 -1.81 14.28
N ARG A 34 -1.36 -1.52 14.74
CA ARG A 34 -2.11 -0.34 14.29
C ARG A 34 -1.33 0.94 14.55
N MET A 35 -0.81 1.12 15.76
CA MET A 35 0.02 2.28 16.12
C MET A 35 1.29 2.40 15.27
N ALA A 36 1.95 1.28 14.99
CA ALA A 36 3.14 1.26 14.14
C ALA A 36 2.82 1.66 12.68
N LEU A 37 1.69 1.19 12.16
CA LEU A 37 1.22 1.54 10.81
C LEU A 37 0.80 3.01 10.72
N GLU A 38 0.07 3.53 11.70
CA GLU A 38 -0.31 4.94 11.76
C GLU A 38 0.92 5.86 11.83
N ARG A 39 1.94 5.47 12.60
CA ARG A 39 3.20 6.21 12.70
C ARG A 39 4.01 6.16 11.39
N THR A 40 3.86 5.09 10.64
CA THR A 40 4.53 4.91 9.35
C THR A 40 3.66 5.49 8.24
N GLU A 41 3.54 6.82 8.19
CA GLU A 41 2.84 7.49 7.08
C GLU A 41 3.55 7.14 5.77
N GLY A 42 2.89 6.37 4.91
CA GLY A 42 3.43 5.96 3.63
C GLY A 42 3.67 7.19 2.75
N LYS A 43 4.93 7.49 2.43
CA LYS A 43 5.29 8.56 1.50
C LYS A 43 5.21 8.04 0.05
N THR A 44 4.70 8.85 -0.85
CA THR A 44 4.64 8.54 -2.29
C THR A 44 6.00 8.83 -2.92
N VAL A 45 6.63 7.78 -3.45
CA VAL A 45 7.87 7.89 -4.23
C VAL A 45 7.49 8.07 -5.69
N MET A 46 7.96 9.17 -6.30
CA MET A 46 7.76 9.41 -7.73
C MET A 46 8.89 8.77 -8.52
N TYR A 47 8.56 8.13 -9.64
CA TYR A 47 9.54 7.61 -10.58
C TYR A 47 9.42 8.36 -11.90
N ILE A 48 10.55 8.60 -12.55
CA ILE A 48 10.61 9.12 -13.92
C ILE A 48 11.41 8.17 -14.79
N ALA A 49 11.02 8.06 -16.07
CA ALA A 49 11.79 7.33 -17.05
C ALA A 49 13.07 8.12 -17.39
N MET A 50 14.23 7.51 -17.16
CA MET A 50 15.53 8.01 -17.58
C MET A 50 16.13 7.03 -18.59
N GLY A 51 15.89 7.28 -19.87
CA GLY A 51 16.31 6.38 -20.95
C GLY A 51 15.51 5.08 -20.89
N ALA A 52 16.19 3.97 -20.61
CA ALA A 52 15.59 2.63 -20.52
C ALA A 52 15.19 2.22 -19.09
N ASP A 53 15.58 3.00 -18.07
CA ASP A 53 15.37 2.66 -16.66
C ASP A 53 14.41 3.63 -15.96
N TRP A 54 13.76 3.13 -14.90
CA TRP A 54 12.96 3.96 -13.99
C TRP A 54 13.80 4.37 -12.79
N ARG A 55 13.90 5.68 -12.55
CA ARG A 55 14.65 6.22 -11.40
C ARG A 55 13.75 7.02 -10.48
N GLN A 56 14.02 6.92 -9.18
CA GLN A 56 13.34 7.73 -8.19
C GLN A 56 13.62 9.22 -8.44
N PHE A 57 12.55 10.01 -8.44
CA PHE A 57 12.60 11.44 -8.64
C PHE A 57 12.30 12.20 -7.35
N GLY A 58 13.33 12.84 -6.81
CA GLY A 58 13.24 13.69 -5.63
C GLY A 58 12.88 12.95 -4.34
N PHE A 59 12.50 13.74 -3.34
CA PHE A 59 12.15 13.21 -2.03
C PHE A 59 10.74 12.60 -2.01
N PRO A 60 10.53 11.48 -1.28
CA PRO A 60 9.21 10.91 -1.08
C PRO A 60 8.24 11.97 -0.53
N ARG A 61 7.13 12.18 -1.22
CA ARG A 61 6.14 13.21 -0.89
C ARG A 61 5.09 12.66 0.06
N ARG A 62 4.52 13.51 0.92
CA ARG A 62 3.37 13.10 1.74
C ARG A 62 2.19 12.77 0.83
N LYS A 63 1.43 11.73 1.15
CA LYS A 63 0.19 11.42 0.43
C LYS A 63 -0.76 12.61 0.52
N ARG A 64 -1.32 13.00 -0.62
CA ARG A 64 -2.35 14.04 -0.69
C ARG A 64 -3.69 13.41 -0.29
N PRO A 65 -4.45 13.96 0.66
CA PRO A 65 -5.78 13.46 0.97
C PRO A 65 -6.68 13.49 -0.27
N LEU A 66 -7.39 12.41 -0.57
CA LEU A 66 -8.24 12.32 -1.78
C LEU A 66 -9.32 13.40 -1.79
N GLY A 67 -9.94 13.69 -0.63
CA GLY A 67 -10.91 14.79 -0.48
C GLY A 67 -10.35 16.20 -0.71
N SER A 68 -9.03 16.38 -0.82
CA SER A 68 -8.44 17.67 -1.21
C SER A 68 -8.46 17.90 -2.73
N VAL A 69 -8.81 16.89 -3.52
CA VAL A 69 -8.95 16.99 -4.97
C VAL A 69 -10.43 17.22 -5.26
N ILE A 70 -10.79 18.43 -5.70
CA ILE A 70 -12.18 18.77 -6.03
C ILE A 70 -12.43 18.35 -7.48
N TRP A 71 -13.41 17.46 -7.70
CA TRP A 71 -13.78 16.95 -9.02
C TRP A 71 -15.13 17.57 -9.42
N MET A 72 -15.34 17.85 -10.70
CA MET A 72 -16.53 18.58 -11.16
C MET A 72 -17.80 17.70 -11.22
N MET A 73 -17.67 16.37 -11.15
CA MET A 73 -18.73 15.42 -11.50
C MET A 73 -19.29 14.61 -10.32
N GLY A 74 -19.15 15.09 -9.07
CA GLY A 74 -19.80 14.47 -7.90
C GLY A 74 -19.17 13.17 -7.38
N PHE A 75 -18.16 12.62 -8.05
CA PHE A 75 -17.32 11.53 -7.51
C PHE A 75 -16.42 12.12 -6.43
N HIS A 76 -16.79 11.96 -5.17
CA HIS A 76 -16.13 12.62 -4.04
C HIS A 76 -15.67 11.63 -2.97
N THR A 77 -16.19 10.40 -2.99
CA THR A 77 -15.84 9.40 -1.98
C THR A 77 -14.85 8.37 -2.53
N GLU A 78 -14.18 7.70 -1.60
CA GLU A 78 -13.22 6.66 -1.90
C GLU A 78 -13.91 5.46 -2.57
N GLU A 79 -15.16 5.18 -2.20
CA GLU A 79 -15.98 4.11 -2.80
C GLU A 79 -16.36 4.38 -4.26
N ASP A 80 -16.61 5.65 -4.62
CA ASP A 80 -16.98 6.07 -5.98
C ASP A 80 -15.85 5.82 -6.99
N ILE A 81 -14.60 5.99 -6.56
CA ILE A 81 -13.42 5.88 -7.42
C ILE A 81 -13.00 4.40 -7.59
N TYR A 82 -13.02 3.60 -6.51
CA TYR A 82 -12.62 2.19 -6.56
C TYR A 82 -13.64 1.27 -7.24
N SER A 83 -14.94 1.61 -7.16
CA SER A 83 -15.98 0.83 -7.84
C SER A 83 -15.90 0.94 -9.37
N MET A 84 -15.33 2.03 -9.88
CA MET A 84 -15.10 2.24 -11.32
C MET A 84 -13.90 1.41 -11.83
N ASP A 85 -12.79 1.38 -11.08
CA ASP A 85 -11.55 0.73 -11.50
C ASP A 85 -11.66 -0.82 -11.54
N LEU A 86 -12.27 -1.44 -10.50
CA LEU A 86 -12.41 -2.90 -10.44
C LEU A 86 -13.28 -3.49 -11.56
N GLN A 87 -14.29 -2.75 -12.04
CA GLN A 87 -15.13 -3.19 -13.16
C GLN A 87 -14.49 -2.96 -14.53
N ASP A 88 -13.49 -2.08 -14.63
CA ASP A 88 -12.77 -1.80 -15.87
C ASP A 88 -11.56 -2.71 -16.08
N VAL A 89 -10.86 -3.17 -15.03
CA VAL A 89 -9.69 -4.06 -15.20
C VAL A 89 -10.08 -5.40 -15.85
N GLU A 90 -11.21 -6.01 -15.47
CA GLU A 90 -11.71 -7.24 -16.12
C GLU A 90 -12.17 -7.00 -17.57
N LYS A 91 -12.80 -5.84 -17.84
CA LYS A 91 -13.21 -5.46 -19.20
C LYS A 91 -12.01 -5.19 -20.11
N VAL A 92 -10.97 -4.54 -19.59
CA VAL A 92 -9.72 -4.25 -20.32
C VAL A 92 -8.94 -5.54 -20.61
N ALA A 93 -8.92 -6.50 -19.69
CA ALA A 93 -8.31 -7.81 -19.93
C ALA A 93 -9.03 -8.58 -21.05
N SER A 94 -10.36 -8.60 -21.05
CA SER A 94 -11.18 -9.17 -22.12
C SER A 94 -10.98 -8.45 -23.47
N TYR A 95 -10.87 -7.11 -23.43
CA TYR A 95 -10.61 -6.29 -24.63
C TYR A 95 -9.21 -6.54 -25.22
N LYS A 96 -8.17 -6.71 -24.39
CA LYS A 96 -6.83 -7.09 -24.85
C LYS A 96 -6.79 -8.47 -25.51
N HIS A 97 -7.48 -9.45 -24.93
CA HIS A 97 -7.59 -10.79 -25.53
C HIS A 97 -8.31 -10.77 -26.88
N SER A 98 -9.29 -9.86 -27.03
CA SER A 98 -9.96 -9.63 -28.32
C SER A 98 -9.02 -9.04 -29.36
N LEU A 99 -8.17 -8.05 -29.00
CA LEU A 99 -7.26 -7.37 -29.93
C LEU A 99 -6.11 -8.26 -30.43
N GLU A 100 -5.63 -9.20 -29.63
CA GLU A 100 -4.58 -10.17 -30.03
C GLU A 100 -5.05 -11.06 -31.21
N ASN A 101 -6.36 -11.27 -31.35
CA ASN A 101 -6.94 -12.06 -32.45
C ASN A 101 -7.02 -11.29 -33.79
N TRP A 102 -6.93 -9.94 -33.78
CA TRP A 102 -7.01 -9.12 -34.99
C TRP A 102 -5.65 -8.65 -35.52
N THR A 103 -4.59 -8.73 -34.72
CA THR A 103 -3.21 -8.38 -35.14
C THR A 103 -2.50 -9.46 -35.96
N THR A 104 -3.13 -10.62 -36.21
CA THR A 104 -2.53 -11.71 -37.03
C THR A 104 -2.80 -11.57 -38.54
N VAL A 105 -3.56 -10.56 -38.99
CA VAL A 105 -3.86 -10.35 -40.42
C VAL A 105 -3.14 -9.11 -40.98
N TYR A 106 -1.91 -8.81 -40.57
CA TYR A 106 -1.00 -7.91 -41.31
C TYR A 106 0.45 -8.24 -40.97
N VAL A 107 0.97 -9.34 -41.52
CA VAL A 107 2.40 -9.51 -41.88
C VAL A 107 2.44 -10.26 -43.20
#